data_AF-A0A8H9IC77-F1
#
_entry.id   AF-A0A8H9IC77-F1
#
_cell.length_a   1.000
_cell.length_b   1.000
_cell.length_c   1.000
_cell.angle_alpha   90.00
_cell.angle_beta   90.00
_cell.angle_gamma   90.00
#
_symmetry.space_group_name_H-M   'P 1'
#
loop_
_entity.id
_entity.type
_entity.pdbx_description
1 polymer ?
#
loop_
_entity_poly.entity_id
_entity_poly.type
_entity_poly.pdbx_seq_one_letter_code
_entity_poly.pdbx_strand_id
1 'polypeptide(L)'
;MRTLKSLFTPIAVSIAIILAQPSASAKPPEHKAQISLRHFLKQVDLTDSQRQDVRLLMQQNRATKNTYQPDQESTREAVRNLIQTDEWHEADISSALEAELHLQAQLMWLNIQTQHQIWLTLNEAQKAQILTELNITSEDAYSENALGENALGENPHNELKQQNEERRQGKREMHQEQRQKKLIAALNLTDEQQALLVSQRAAEKADREAHKPVQQTLKAEFIGLVTAENLNESDWIALQAQTQTSRFEHAFTRAKNQYTFWNSLSSEQQQTLQEIITKQQREQKRRPRFGRKDES
;
A
#
# COMPACT_ATOMS: atom_id res chain seq x y z
N MET A 1 -25.85 4.43 -35.31
CA MET A 1 -24.75 4.24 -36.27
C MET A 1 -23.80 5.44 -36.20
N ARG A 2 -22.49 5.16 -36.33
CA ARG A 2 -21.34 6.08 -36.54
C ARG A 2 -20.68 6.69 -35.29
N THR A 3 -19.84 5.85 -34.67
CA THR A 3 -18.40 6.04 -34.41
C THR A 3 -17.89 7.45 -34.10
N LEU A 4 -17.41 7.66 -32.87
CA LEU A 4 -16.36 8.64 -32.59
C LEU A 4 -15.06 7.90 -32.28
N LYS A 5 -14.10 8.14 -33.18
CA LYS A 5 -12.77 7.57 -33.21
C LYS A 5 -11.86 8.33 -32.25
N SER A 6 -11.01 7.59 -31.55
CA SER A 6 -9.78 8.05 -30.92
C SER A 6 -9.03 9.07 -31.78
N LEU A 7 -8.59 10.19 -31.18
CA LEU A 7 -7.35 10.88 -31.51
C LEU A 7 -6.75 11.50 -30.24
N PHE A 8 -5.67 10.87 -29.75
CA PHE A 8 -4.60 11.56 -29.04
C PHE A 8 -3.99 12.62 -29.96
N THR A 9 -3.85 13.87 -29.50
CA THR A 9 -2.59 14.62 -29.62
C THR A 9 -2.49 15.72 -28.56
N PRO A 10 -1.26 16.07 -28.12
CA PRO A 10 -0.98 16.88 -26.94
C PRO A 10 -0.76 18.36 -27.28
N ILE A 11 -1.15 19.27 -26.38
CA ILE A 11 -0.72 20.67 -26.43
C ILE A 11 0.37 20.88 -25.39
N ALA A 12 1.51 21.35 -25.89
CA ALA A 12 2.74 21.62 -25.19
C ALA A 12 2.58 22.73 -24.14
N VAL A 13 3.12 22.50 -22.95
CA VAL A 13 3.59 23.57 -22.07
C VAL A 13 5.06 23.30 -21.77
N SER A 14 5.90 24.06 -22.46
CA SER A 14 7.34 24.09 -22.26
C SER A 14 7.68 24.91 -21.01
N ILE A 15 8.32 24.29 -20.03
CA ILE A 15 9.23 24.97 -19.12
C ILE A 15 10.50 24.12 -19.03
N ALA A 16 11.54 24.54 -19.76
CA ALA A 16 12.94 24.22 -19.42
C ALA A 16 13.37 25.20 -18.30
N ILE A 17 14.30 24.95 -17.38
CA ILE A 17 15.69 24.46 -17.44
C ILE A 17 16.02 24.02 -15.97
N ILE A 18 16.75 22.96 -15.57
CA ILE A 18 18.22 22.71 -15.57
C ILE A 18 18.48 21.29 -15.00
N LEU A 19 19.37 20.54 -15.66
CA LEU A 19 20.14 19.33 -15.27
C LEU A 19 19.73 18.54 -14.00
N ALA A 20 19.09 17.38 -14.19
CA ALA A 20 19.11 16.28 -13.24
C ALA A 20 19.50 14.97 -13.94
N GLN A 21 20.47 14.28 -13.34
CA GLN A 21 21.02 12.99 -13.74
C GLN A 21 19.95 11.87 -13.82
N PRO A 22 20.22 10.71 -14.46
CA PRO A 22 19.26 9.60 -14.49
C PRO A 22 19.04 9.02 -13.09
N SER A 23 17.96 9.46 -12.42
CA SER A 23 17.51 8.84 -11.18
C SER A 23 16.76 7.55 -11.49
N ALA A 24 17.49 6.44 -11.36
CA ALA A 24 16.93 5.11 -11.37
C ALA A 24 15.93 4.92 -10.22
N SER A 25 14.80 4.31 -10.59
CA SER A 25 13.56 4.19 -9.84
C SER A 25 13.66 3.57 -8.43
N ALA A 26 13.19 4.30 -7.42
CA ALA A 26 12.83 3.85 -6.08
C ALA A 26 11.39 3.33 -6.06
N LYS A 27 11.18 2.14 -5.52
CA LYS A 27 9.84 1.68 -5.14
C LYS A 27 9.54 2.12 -3.70
N PRO A 28 8.27 2.43 -3.37
CA PRO A 28 7.81 2.50 -1.99
C PRO A 28 7.95 1.15 -1.27
N PRO A 29 7.98 1.14 0.07
CA PRO A 29 8.06 -0.08 0.87
C PRO A 29 6.91 -1.04 0.56
N GLU A 30 7.26 -2.32 0.53
CA GLU A 30 6.44 -3.45 0.12
C GLU A 30 5.42 -3.87 1.19
N HIS A 31 4.24 -4.28 0.71
CA HIS A 31 3.14 -4.98 1.37
C HIS A 31 2.21 -4.17 2.31
N LYS A 32 1.44 -3.24 1.72
CA LYS A 32 -0.01 -3.25 1.94
C LYS A 32 -0.62 -4.13 0.84
N ALA A 33 -1.49 -5.07 1.19
CA ALA A 33 -2.10 -6.02 0.25
C ALA A 33 -2.84 -5.27 -0.87
N GLN A 34 -2.12 -4.93 -1.94
CA GLN A 34 -2.73 -4.44 -3.16
C GLN A 34 -3.44 -5.64 -3.75
N ILE A 35 -4.77 -5.62 -3.70
CA ILE A 35 -5.59 -6.67 -4.29
C ILE A 35 -5.26 -6.71 -5.76
N SER A 36 -4.69 -7.83 -6.19
CA SER A 36 -4.28 -8.00 -7.56
C SER A 36 -4.78 -9.35 -8.01
N LEU A 37 -5.43 -9.37 -9.17
CA LEU A 37 -5.85 -10.60 -9.83
C LEU A 37 -4.64 -11.50 -10.12
N ARG A 38 -3.41 -10.97 -10.08
CA ARG A 38 -2.15 -11.70 -10.33
C ARG A 38 -2.04 -13.05 -9.61
N HIS A 39 -2.55 -13.15 -8.38
CA HIS A 39 -2.51 -14.42 -7.65
C HIS A 39 -3.42 -15.46 -8.31
N PHE A 40 -4.65 -15.07 -8.62
CA PHE A 40 -5.67 -15.90 -9.27
C PHE A 40 -5.31 -16.24 -10.71
N LEU A 41 -4.72 -15.30 -11.47
CA LEU A 41 -4.22 -15.51 -12.83
C LEU A 41 -3.15 -16.60 -12.96
N LYS A 42 -2.50 -17.00 -11.86
CA LYS A 42 -1.56 -18.14 -11.86
C LYS A 42 -2.27 -19.49 -11.72
N GLN A 43 -3.48 -19.50 -11.20
CA GLN A 43 -4.28 -20.70 -10.94
C GLN A 43 -5.23 -21.03 -12.10
N VAL A 44 -5.50 -20.04 -12.94
CA VAL A 44 -6.31 -20.19 -14.14
C VAL A 44 -5.45 -20.55 -15.34
N ASP A 45 -5.96 -21.44 -16.18
CA ASP A 45 -5.30 -21.81 -17.43
C ASP A 45 -5.43 -20.69 -18.47
N LEU A 46 -4.39 -19.87 -18.59
CA LEU A 46 -4.30 -18.78 -19.57
C LEU A 46 -3.65 -19.25 -20.86
N THR A 47 -4.22 -18.86 -22.00
CA THR A 47 -3.58 -19.05 -23.32
C THR A 47 -2.30 -18.23 -23.44
N ASP A 48 -1.41 -18.61 -24.35
CA ASP A 48 -0.16 -17.86 -24.58
C ASP A 48 -0.42 -16.40 -24.95
N SER A 49 -1.46 -16.14 -25.76
CA SER A 49 -1.90 -14.78 -26.10
C SER A 49 -2.32 -14.00 -24.85
N GLN A 50 -3.18 -14.58 -24.00
CA GLN A 50 -3.62 -13.93 -22.76
C GLN A 50 -2.44 -13.63 -21.83
N ARG A 51 -1.48 -14.56 -21.70
CA ARG A 51 -0.26 -14.36 -20.89
C ARG A 51 0.57 -13.19 -21.42
N GLN A 52 0.70 -13.07 -22.75
CA GLN A 52 1.40 -11.96 -23.38
C GLN A 52 0.68 -10.63 -23.14
N ASP A 53 -0.64 -10.59 -23.30
CA ASP A 53 -1.45 -9.40 -23.07
C ASP A 53 -1.37 -8.93 -21.60
N VAL A 54 -1.53 -9.85 -20.65
CA VAL A 54 -1.37 -9.56 -19.21
C VAL A 54 0.01 -9.00 -18.91
N ARG A 55 1.07 -9.60 -19.50
CA ARG A 55 2.44 -9.12 -19.29
C ARG A 55 2.61 -7.69 -19.81
N LEU A 56 2.09 -7.39 -21.00
CA LEU A 56 2.16 -6.06 -21.61
C LEU A 56 1.42 -5.03 -20.75
N LEU A 57 0.17 -5.31 -20.35
CA LEU A 57 -0.64 -4.42 -19.51
C LEU A 57 0.07 -4.11 -18.18
N MET A 58 0.67 -5.12 -17.55
CA MET A 58 1.41 -4.91 -16.30
C MET A 58 2.73 -4.15 -16.49
N GLN A 59 3.41 -4.32 -17.63
CA GLN A 59 4.59 -3.54 -17.98
C GLN A 59 4.24 -2.07 -18.23
N GLN A 60 3.16 -1.81 -18.97
CA GLN A 60 2.64 -0.47 -19.21
C GLN A 60 2.26 0.21 -17.91
N ASN A 61 1.43 -0.42 -17.06
CA ASN A 61 1.09 0.13 -15.75
C ASN A 61 2.32 0.45 -14.89
N ARG A 62 3.32 -0.43 -14.91
CA ARG A 62 4.58 -0.20 -14.21
C ARG A 62 5.32 1.01 -14.78
N ALA A 63 5.42 1.12 -16.10
CA ALA A 63 6.07 2.25 -16.76
C ALA A 63 5.36 3.57 -16.42
N THR A 64 4.03 3.59 -16.50
CA THR A 64 3.21 4.74 -16.09
C THR A 64 3.41 5.08 -14.62
N LYS A 65 3.32 4.11 -13.69
CA LYS A 65 3.55 4.39 -12.26
C LYS A 65 4.95 4.92 -11.97
N ASN A 66 5.97 4.53 -12.74
CA ASN A 66 7.31 5.08 -12.57
C ASN A 66 7.38 6.58 -12.90
N THR A 67 6.47 7.12 -13.73
CA THR A 67 6.46 8.57 -14.03
C THR A 67 5.98 9.40 -12.83
N TYR A 68 5.17 8.81 -11.94
CA TYR A 68 4.70 9.44 -10.70
C TYR A 68 5.71 9.30 -9.54
N GLN A 69 6.80 8.56 -9.74
CA GLN A 69 7.73 8.28 -8.66
C GLN A 69 8.37 9.55 -8.07
N PRO A 70 8.75 10.58 -8.85
CA PRO A 70 9.21 11.85 -8.28
C PRO A 70 8.17 12.49 -7.37
N ASP A 71 6.89 12.47 -7.76
CA ASP A 71 5.80 13.01 -6.95
C ASP A 71 5.60 12.20 -5.67
N GLN A 72 5.75 10.87 -5.74
CA GLN A 72 5.69 9.99 -4.56
C GLN A 72 6.84 10.23 -3.59
N GLU A 73 8.03 10.57 -4.09
CA GLU A 73 9.20 10.89 -3.25
C GLU A 73 9.01 12.28 -2.64
N SER A 74 8.65 13.27 -3.45
CA SER A 74 8.38 14.65 -3.03
C SER A 74 7.28 14.74 -1.96
N THR A 75 6.13 14.09 -2.15
CA THR A 75 5.03 14.11 -1.17
C THR A 75 5.41 13.47 0.16
N ARG A 76 6.19 12.37 0.14
CA ARG A 76 6.71 11.75 1.37
C ARG A 76 7.74 12.61 2.07
N GLU A 77 8.62 13.24 1.32
CA GLU A 77 9.63 14.15 1.86
C GLU A 77 8.98 15.39 2.46
N ALA A 78 7.93 15.95 1.84
CA ALA A 78 7.17 17.07 2.36
C ALA A 78 6.58 16.75 3.75
N VAL A 79 5.84 15.65 3.89
CA VAL A 79 5.29 15.20 5.18
C VAL A 79 6.41 14.95 6.19
N ARG A 80 7.50 14.29 5.79
CA ARG A 80 8.62 14.00 6.69
C ARG A 80 9.31 15.26 7.18
N ASN A 81 9.58 16.22 6.30
CA ASN A 81 10.26 17.45 6.66
C ASN A 81 9.43 18.24 7.66
N LEU A 82 8.11 18.31 7.45
CA LEU A 82 7.17 18.95 8.39
C LEU A 82 7.04 18.21 9.74
N ILE A 83 7.21 16.89 9.76
CA ILE A 83 7.23 16.12 11.00
C ILE A 83 8.52 16.36 11.81
N GLN A 84 9.60 16.76 11.13
CA GLN A 84 10.93 16.91 11.71
C GLN A 84 11.26 18.36 12.11
N THR A 85 10.29 19.27 12.00
CA THR A 85 10.38 20.63 12.56
C THR A 85 10.16 20.61 14.07
N ASP A 86 10.62 21.68 14.72
CA ASP A 86 10.41 21.88 16.16
C ASP A 86 8.96 22.30 16.46
N GLU A 87 8.28 22.92 15.50
CA GLU A 87 6.89 23.38 15.64
C GLU A 87 5.91 22.51 14.85
N TRP A 88 4.71 22.28 15.41
CA TRP A 88 3.63 21.55 14.76
C TRP A 88 2.81 22.49 13.86
N HIS A 89 3.11 22.49 12.56
CA HIS A 89 2.36 23.26 11.57
C HIS A 89 1.16 22.44 11.05
N GLU A 90 0.07 22.41 11.84
CA GLU A 90 -1.09 21.55 11.56
C GLU A 90 -1.68 21.72 10.15
N ALA A 91 -1.81 22.96 9.68
CA ALA A 91 -2.37 23.25 8.36
C ALA A 91 -1.48 22.72 7.22
N ASP A 92 -0.17 22.90 7.33
CA ASP A 92 0.78 22.45 6.32
C ASP A 92 0.88 20.93 6.28
N ILE A 93 0.86 20.29 7.45
CA ILE A 93 0.86 18.82 7.57
C ILE A 93 -0.42 18.23 6.99
N SER A 94 -1.57 18.83 7.31
CA SER A 94 -2.86 18.40 6.77
C SER A 94 -2.87 18.49 5.24
N SER A 95 -2.43 19.62 4.69
CA SER A 95 -2.30 19.83 3.24
C SER A 95 -1.35 18.80 2.58
N ALA A 96 -0.18 18.55 3.17
CA ALA A 96 0.77 17.57 2.68
C ALA A 96 0.22 16.14 2.71
N LEU A 97 -0.52 15.77 3.75
CA LEU A 97 -1.18 14.46 3.87
C LEU A 97 -2.31 14.28 2.86
N GLU A 98 -3.11 15.32 2.62
CA GLU A 98 -4.15 15.31 1.58
C GLU A 98 -3.54 15.11 0.19
N ALA A 99 -2.43 15.79 -0.12
CA ALA A 99 -1.70 15.61 -1.36
C ALA A 99 -1.16 14.18 -1.51
N GLU A 100 -0.61 13.58 -0.44
CA GLU A 100 -0.17 12.18 -0.45
C GLU A 100 -1.34 11.22 -0.71
N LEU A 101 -2.47 11.41 -0.02
CA LEU A 101 -3.65 10.57 -0.17
C LEU A 101 -4.26 10.67 -1.57
N HIS A 102 -4.27 11.87 -2.14
CA HIS A 102 -4.71 12.11 -3.51
C HIS A 102 -3.82 11.38 -4.53
N LEU A 103 -2.49 11.46 -4.39
CA LEU A 103 -1.57 10.72 -5.24
C LEU A 103 -1.74 9.21 -5.11
N GLN A 104 -1.94 8.71 -3.89
CA GLN A 104 -2.24 7.29 -3.65
C GLN A 104 -3.54 6.86 -4.35
N ALA A 105 -4.58 7.71 -4.35
CA ALA A 105 -5.82 7.48 -5.06
C ALA A 105 -5.59 7.35 -6.58
N GLN A 106 -4.87 8.29 -7.19
CA GLN A 106 -4.56 8.23 -8.63
C GLN A 106 -3.82 6.93 -9.01
N LEU A 107 -2.84 6.51 -8.21
CA LEU A 107 -2.11 5.26 -8.46
C LEU A 107 -2.96 4.01 -8.26
N MET A 108 -3.93 4.06 -7.35
CA MET A 108 -4.91 3.00 -7.15
C MET A 108 -5.88 2.92 -8.34
N TRP A 109 -6.34 4.06 -8.86
CA TRP A 109 -7.15 4.12 -10.08
C TRP A 109 -6.44 3.50 -11.28
N LEU A 110 -5.17 3.87 -11.52
CA LEU A 110 -4.36 3.23 -12.55
C LEU A 110 -4.29 1.71 -12.38
N ASN A 111 -4.22 1.23 -11.13
CA ASN A 111 -4.24 -0.21 -10.85
C ASN A 111 -5.59 -0.84 -11.21
N ILE A 112 -6.71 -0.21 -10.83
CA ILE A 112 -8.06 -0.67 -11.16
C ILE A 112 -8.22 -0.78 -12.68
N GLN A 113 -7.86 0.27 -13.42
CA GLN A 113 -7.93 0.28 -14.89
C GLN A 113 -7.16 -0.90 -15.49
N THR A 114 -5.93 -1.13 -15.04
CA THR A 114 -5.12 -2.24 -15.54
C THR A 114 -5.69 -3.60 -15.13
N GLN A 115 -6.16 -3.76 -13.90
CA GLN A 115 -6.78 -5.03 -13.47
C GLN A 115 -8.07 -5.30 -14.24
N HIS A 116 -8.88 -4.27 -14.52
CA HIS A 116 -10.10 -4.39 -15.32
C HIS A 116 -9.77 -4.74 -16.79
N GLN A 117 -8.76 -4.11 -17.39
CA GLN A 117 -8.30 -4.51 -18.73
C GLN A 117 -7.85 -5.96 -18.77
N ILE A 118 -7.15 -6.44 -17.73
CA ILE A 118 -6.79 -7.85 -17.60
C ILE A 118 -8.05 -8.73 -17.44
N TRP A 119 -9.02 -8.30 -16.65
CA TRP A 119 -10.29 -9.01 -16.49
C TRP A 119 -11.01 -9.22 -17.83
N LEU A 120 -10.98 -8.23 -18.71
CA LEU A 120 -11.59 -8.29 -20.05
C LEU A 120 -10.86 -9.22 -21.02
N THR A 121 -9.60 -9.60 -20.78
CA THR A 121 -8.91 -10.60 -21.63
C THR A 121 -9.30 -12.03 -21.31
N LEU A 122 -9.98 -12.24 -20.18
CA LEU A 122 -10.40 -13.56 -19.72
C LEU A 122 -11.70 -13.99 -20.38
N ASN A 123 -11.84 -15.30 -20.59
CA ASN A 123 -13.11 -15.90 -21.02
C ASN A 123 -14.03 -16.16 -19.82
N GLU A 124 -15.29 -16.50 -20.09
CA GLU A 124 -16.30 -16.68 -19.04
C GLU A 124 -15.98 -17.80 -18.05
N ALA A 125 -15.38 -18.91 -18.51
CA ALA A 125 -14.97 -20.00 -17.62
C ALA A 125 -13.85 -19.57 -16.65
N GLN A 126 -12.87 -18.83 -17.17
CA GLN A 126 -11.77 -18.26 -16.39
C GLN A 126 -12.29 -17.23 -15.37
N LYS A 127 -13.19 -16.34 -15.78
CA LYS A 127 -13.84 -15.36 -14.88
C LYS A 127 -14.61 -16.07 -13.76
N ALA A 128 -15.39 -17.10 -14.09
CA ALA A 128 -16.15 -17.87 -13.09
C ALA A 128 -15.25 -18.56 -12.07
N GLN A 129 -14.11 -19.12 -12.50
CA GLN A 129 -13.12 -19.71 -11.58
C GLN A 129 -12.58 -18.65 -10.60
N ILE A 130 -12.17 -17.48 -11.11
CA ILE A 130 -11.63 -16.40 -10.28
C ILE A 130 -12.68 -15.88 -9.29
N LEU A 131 -13.93 -15.69 -9.72
CA LEU A 131 -15.01 -15.25 -8.81
C LEU A 131 -15.27 -16.27 -7.70
N THR A 132 -15.19 -17.56 -8.02
CA THR A 132 -15.33 -18.64 -7.03
C THR A 132 -14.21 -18.55 -6.00
N GLU A 133 -12.96 -18.42 -6.44
CA GLU A 133 -11.81 -18.27 -5.52
C GLU A 133 -11.88 -16.97 -4.70
N LEU A 134 -12.36 -15.88 -5.28
CA LEU A 134 -12.58 -14.59 -4.59
C LEU A 134 -13.67 -14.69 -3.51
N ASN A 135 -14.78 -15.39 -3.80
CA ASN A 135 -15.86 -15.61 -2.84
C ASN A 135 -15.44 -16.54 -1.70
N ILE A 136 -14.67 -17.60 -2.00
CA ILE A 136 -14.10 -18.48 -0.96
C ILE A 136 -13.13 -17.69 -0.06
N THR A 137 -12.32 -16.81 -0.64
CA THR A 137 -11.40 -15.97 0.16
C THR A 137 -12.07 -14.82 0.89
N SER A 138 -13.26 -14.36 0.47
CA SER A 138 -14.06 -13.41 1.23
C SER A 138 -14.76 -14.11 2.39
N GLU A 139 -15.36 -15.29 2.21
CA GLU A 139 -15.95 -16.11 3.28
C GLU A 139 -14.91 -16.50 4.35
N ASP A 140 -13.71 -16.93 3.96
CA ASP A 140 -12.60 -17.17 4.89
C ASP A 140 -12.23 -15.90 5.69
N ALA A 141 -12.29 -14.72 5.07
CA ALA A 141 -12.01 -13.43 5.71
C ALA A 141 -13.18 -12.89 6.58
N TYR A 142 -14.42 -13.32 6.34
CA TYR A 142 -15.57 -13.06 7.22
C TYR A 142 -15.60 -14.02 8.42
N SER A 143 -15.01 -15.23 8.28
CA SER A 143 -14.79 -16.14 9.42
C SER A 143 -13.66 -15.68 10.36
N GLU A 144 -12.82 -14.72 9.94
CA GLU A 144 -11.79 -14.11 10.81
C GLU A 144 -12.41 -13.20 11.90
N ASN A 145 -13.70 -12.85 11.83
CA ASN A 145 -14.35 -11.96 12.82
C ASN A 145 -15.81 -12.30 13.18
N ALA A 146 -16.43 -13.33 12.59
CA ALA A 146 -17.79 -13.76 12.94
C ALA A 146 -17.81 -15.21 13.43
N LEU A 147 -17.67 -15.35 14.77
CA LEU A 147 -18.46 -16.23 15.66
C LEU A 147 -17.66 -16.49 16.93
N GLY A 148 -17.75 -15.54 17.86
CA GLY A 148 -18.05 -15.96 19.22
C GLY A 148 -19.38 -16.71 19.19
N GLU A 149 -19.36 -17.91 19.75
CA GLU A 149 -20.51 -18.77 20.05
C GLU A 149 -21.16 -19.56 18.89
N ASN A 150 -20.96 -20.89 19.00
CA ASN A 150 -21.87 -21.96 18.60
C ASN A 150 -22.09 -22.23 17.10
N ALA A 151 -21.18 -23.01 16.51
CA ALA A 151 -21.54 -23.98 15.47
C ALA A 151 -20.78 -25.29 15.71
N LEU A 152 -21.51 -26.30 16.19
CA LEU A 152 -21.07 -27.68 16.36
C LEU A 152 -20.73 -28.28 14.98
N GLY A 153 -19.43 -28.39 14.71
CA GLY A 153 -18.88 -29.05 13.54
C GLY A 153 -17.38 -28.86 13.47
N GLU A 154 -16.63 -29.66 14.21
CA GLU A 154 -15.16 -29.69 14.21
C GLU A 154 -14.65 -29.97 12.79
N ASN A 155 -14.28 -28.90 12.06
CA ASN A 155 -13.61 -29.02 10.78
C ASN A 155 -12.09 -28.87 11.03
N PRO A 156 -11.29 -29.95 11.01
CA PRO A 156 -9.87 -29.94 11.37
C PRO A 156 -9.02 -29.02 10.47
N HIS A 157 -9.55 -28.62 9.32
CA HIS A 157 -8.92 -27.65 8.43
C HIS A 157 -8.92 -26.21 9.01
N ASN A 158 -9.86 -25.88 9.89
CA ASN A 158 -9.99 -24.55 10.47
C ASN A 158 -9.02 -24.33 11.65
N GLU A 159 -8.80 -25.35 12.49
CA GLU A 159 -7.82 -25.32 13.58
C GLU A 159 -6.38 -25.15 13.07
N LEU A 160 -6.02 -25.87 12.00
CA LEU A 160 -4.71 -25.75 11.36
C LEU A 160 -4.49 -24.38 10.70
N LYS A 161 -5.56 -23.73 10.21
CA LYS A 161 -5.50 -22.36 9.66
C LYS A 161 -5.32 -21.34 10.79
N GLN A 162 -6.10 -21.44 11.87
CA GLN A 162 -5.98 -20.57 13.05
C GLN A 162 -4.58 -20.67 13.68
N GLN A 163 -4.09 -21.88 13.95
CA GLN A 163 -2.74 -22.08 14.49
C GLN A 163 -1.65 -21.50 13.59
N ASN A 164 -1.80 -21.58 12.26
CA ASN A 164 -0.84 -21.00 11.34
C ASN A 164 -0.88 -19.48 11.31
N GLU A 165 -2.06 -18.86 11.43
CA GLU A 165 -2.17 -17.40 11.47
C GLU A 165 -1.72 -16.85 12.83
N GLU A 166 -2.03 -17.51 13.95
CA GLU A 166 -1.46 -17.19 15.27
C GLU A 166 0.06 -17.27 15.24
N ARG A 167 0.61 -18.33 14.64
CA ARG A 167 2.06 -18.49 14.48
C ARG A 167 2.66 -17.42 13.56
N ARG A 168 1.94 -16.97 12.52
CA ARG A 168 2.37 -15.87 11.64
C ARG A 168 2.31 -14.53 12.36
N GLN A 169 1.26 -14.29 13.12
CA GLN A 169 1.07 -13.10 13.95
C GLN A 169 2.16 -13.01 15.01
N GLY A 170 2.43 -14.09 15.76
CA GLY A 170 3.51 -14.15 16.73
C GLY A 170 4.89 -13.89 16.10
N LYS A 171 5.16 -14.39 14.89
CA LYS A 171 6.39 -14.07 14.15
C LYS A 171 6.47 -12.59 13.76
N ARG A 172 5.36 -11.98 13.33
CA ARG A 172 5.30 -10.55 12.99
C ARG A 172 5.54 -9.68 14.21
N GLU A 173 4.92 -10.02 15.35
CA GLU A 173 5.07 -9.31 16.61
C GLU A 173 6.51 -9.42 17.14
N MET A 174 7.08 -10.62 17.18
CA MET A 174 8.47 -10.83 17.56
C MET A 174 9.44 -9.98 16.72
N HIS A 175 9.24 -9.92 15.41
CA HIS A 175 10.10 -9.11 14.54
C HIS A 175 9.92 -7.60 14.76
N GLN A 176 8.71 -7.13 15.09
CA GLN A 176 8.48 -5.74 15.47
C GLN A 176 9.15 -5.40 16.81
N GLU A 177 9.07 -6.28 17.79
CA GLU A 177 9.75 -6.13 19.08
C GLU A 177 11.26 -6.11 18.92
N GLN A 178 11.83 -7.00 18.09
CA GLN A 178 13.26 -6.99 17.79
C GLN A 178 13.71 -5.67 17.13
N ARG A 179 12.91 -5.14 16.20
CA ARG A 179 13.17 -3.82 15.61
C ARG A 179 13.06 -2.71 16.64
N GLN A 180 12.13 -2.82 17.60
CA GLN A 180 12.01 -1.88 18.71
C GLN A 180 13.26 -1.87 19.57
N LYS A 181 13.70 -3.04 20.03
CA LYS A 181 14.87 -3.21 20.89
C LYS A 181 16.11 -2.66 20.20
N LYS A 182 16.27 -2.90 18.90
CA LYS A 182 17.36 -2.33 18.09
C LYS A 182 17.30 -0.81 18.01
N LEU A 183 16.11 -0.23 17.85
CA LEU A 183 15.96 1.23 17.79
C LEU A 183 16.27 1.88 19.16
N ILE A 184 15.72 1.33 20.24
CA ILE A 184 15.98 1.78 21.62
C ILE A 184 17.48 1.77 21.90
N ALA A 185 18.15 0.65 21.60
CA ALA A 185 19.59 0.51 21.81
C ALA A 185 20.41 1.45 20.90
N ALA A 186 20.01 1.64 19.65
CA ALA A 186 20.75 2.50 18.72
C ALA A 186 20.65 3.99 19.07
N LEU A 187 19.53 4.42 19.66
CA LEU A 187 19.31 5.81 20.06
C LEU A 187 19.65 6.08 21.52
N ASN A 188 20.03 5.06 22.30
CA ASN A 188 20.21 5.17 23.76
C ASN A 188 19.05 5.91 24.42
N LEU A 189 17.81 5.47 24.14
CA LEU A 189 16.62 6.17 24.64
C LEU A 189 16.56 6.14 26.17
N THR A 190 16.10 7.23 26.76
CA THR A 190 15.78 7.29 28.19
C THR A 190 14.54 6.45 28.51
N ASP A 191 14.34 6.12 29.79
CA ASP A 191 13.16 5.38 30.24
C ASP A 191 11.85 6.10 29.83
N GLU A 192 11.83 7.43 29.90
CA GLU A 192 10.68 8.26 29.48
C GLU A 192 10.45 8.18 27.96
N GLN A 193 11.50 8.31 27.15
CA GLN A 193 11.43 8.19 25.69
C GLN A 193 11.00 6.78 25.25
N GLN A 194 11.48 5.75 25.97
CA GLN A 194 11.09 4.37 25.73
C GLN A 194 9.61 4.13 26.09
N ALA A 195 9.14 4.65 27.21
CA ALA A 195 7.74 4.58 27.61
C ALA A 195 6.82 5.25 26.58
N LEU A 196 7.22 6.42 26.07
CA LEU A 196 6.53 7.12 24.98
C LEU A 196 6.45 6.26 23.70
N LEU A 197 7.58 5.67 23.28
CA LEU A 197 7.62 4.83 22.07
C LEU A 197 6.71 3.59 22.21
N VAL A 198 6.69 2.96 23.39
CA VAL A 198 5.84 1.78 23.66
C VAL A 198 4.37 2.17 23.63
N SER A 199 3.99 3.27 24.29
CA SER A 199 2.59 3.71 24.35
C SER A 199 2.06 4.12 22.98
N GLN A 200 2.83 4.88 22.20
CA GLN A 200 2.47 5.26 20.83
C GLN A 200 2.29 4.04 19.92
N ARG A 201 3.14 3.01 20.03
CA ARG A 201 2.98 1.79 19.23
C ARG A 201 1.75 0.99 19.62
N ALA A 202 1.40 0.93 20.90
CA ALA A 202 0.16 0.31 21.34
C ALA A 202 -1.06 1.05 20.76
N ALA A 203 -1.03 2.39 20.79
CA ALA A 203 -2.05 3.23 20.17
C ALA A 203 -2.13 3.03 18.64
N GLU A 204 -1.00 2.99 17.92
CA GLU A 204 -0.96 2.71 16.48
C GLU A 204 -1.45 1.30 16.15
N LYS A 205 -1.22 0.31 17.02
CA LYS A 205 -1.77 -1.04 16.86
C LYS A 205 -3.29 -0.99 16.98
N ALA A 206 -3.84 -0.37 18.03
CA ALA A 206 -5.27 -0.24 18.22
C ALA A 206 -5.95 0.53 17.07
N ASP A 207 -5.33 1.63 16.63
CA ASP A 207 -5.79 2.43 15.50
C ASP A 207 -5.79 1.62 14.20
N ARG A 208 -4.75 0.82 13.93
CA ARG A 208 -4.70 -0.08 12.77
C ARG A 208 -5.81 -1.13 12.82
N GLU A 209 -6.08 -1.71 13.99
CA GLU A 209 -7.17 -2.68 14.19
C GLU A 209 -8.52 -2.03 13.90
N ALA A 210 -8.75 -0.80 14.38
CA ALA A 210 -9.97 -0.03 14.09
C ALA A 210 -10.11 0.33 12.60
N HIS A 211 -9.01 0.50 11.87
CA HIS A 211 -8.99 0.81 10.44
C HIS A 211 -9.12 -0.42 9.51
N LYS A 212 -9.05 -1.65 10.04
CA LYS A 212 -9.25 -2.89 9.26
C LYS A 212 -10.55 -2.92 8.45
N PRO A 213 -11.74 -2.60 9.00
CA PRO A 213 -12.99 -2.63 8.24
C PRO A 213 -12.97 -1.71 7.03
N VAL A 214 -12.41 -0.49 7.15
CA VAL A 214 -12.28 0.43 6.01
C VAL A 214 -11.38 -0.16 4.91
N GLN A 215 -10.31 -0.85 5.30
CA GLN A 215 -9.45 -1.56 4.35
C GLN A 215 -10.18 -2.74 3.68
N GLN A 216 -11.04 -3.44 4.41
CA GLN A 216 -11.87 -4.52 3.87
C GLN A 216 -12.92 -3.98 2.88
N THR A 217 -13.57 -2.86 3.20
CA THR A 217 -14.50 -2.17 2.28
C THR A 217 -13.79 -1.77 1.00
N LEU A 218 -12.66 -1.06 1.11
CA LEU A 218 -11.83 -0.71 -0.04
C LEU A 218 -11.45 -1.94 -0.86
N LYS A 219 -11.21 -3.08 -0.20
CA LYS A 219 -10.87 -4.33 -0.87
C LYS A 219 -12.03 -4.90 -1.67
N ALA A 220 -13.21 -5.00 -1.06
CA ALA A 220 -14.40 -5.52 -1.71
C ALA A 220 -14.81 -4.65 -2.90
N GLU A 221 -14.87 -3.33 -2.68
CA GLU A 221 -15.26 -2.36 -3.71
C GLU A 221 -14.24 -2.30 -4.85
N PHE A 222 -12.94 -2.42 -4.56
CA PHE A 222 -11.90 -2.56 -5.59
C PHE A 222 -12.16 -3.78 -6.48
N ILE A 223 -12.49 -4.93 -5.88
CA ILE A 223 -12.79 -6.15 -6.66
C ILE A 223 -14.04 -5.91 -7.51
N GLY A 224 -15.11 -5.36 -6.93
CA GLY A 224 -16.34 -5.03 -7.64
C GLY A 224 -16.10 -4.15 -8.86
N LEU A 225 -15.33 -3.07 -8.70
CA LEU A 225 -14.95 -2.17 -9.81
C LEU A 225 -14.14 -2.88 -10.90
N VAL A 226 -13.22 -3.76 -10.52
CA VAL A 226 -12.39 -4.50 -11.48
C VAL A 226 -13.21 -5.51 -12.28
N THR A 227 -14.13 -6.21 -11.62
CA THR A 227 -14.93 -7.30 -12.23
C THR A 227 -16.22 -6.82 -12.89
N ALA A 228 -16.56 -5.53 -12.76
CA ALA A 228 -17.71 -4.93 -13.41
C ALA A 228 -17.66 -5.11 -14.94
N GLU A 229 -18.83 -5.12 -15.58
CA GLU A 229 -18.92 -5.18 -17.05
C GLU A 229 -18.31 -3.91 -17.69
N ASN A 230 -18.58 -2.76 -17.08
CA ASN A 230 -18.05 -1.47 -17.51
C ASN A 230 -17.38 -0.77 -16.33
N LEU A 231 -16.15 -0.30 -16.54
CA LEU A 231 -15.44 0.47 -15.53
C LEU A 231 -15.96 1.91 -15.49
N ASN A 232 -16.44 2.32 -14.32
CA ASN A 232 -17.00 3.65 -14.10
C ASN A 232 -16.15 4.46 -13.11
N GLU A 233 -15.69 5.62 -13.54
CA GLU A 233 -14.90 6.53 -12.71
C GLU A 233 -15.72 7.17 -11.60
N SER A 234 -17.03 7.36 -11.77
CA SER A 234 -17.87 7.94 -10.71
C SER A 234 -17.93 7.05 -9.47
N ASP A 235 -17.94 5.73 -9.66
CA ASP A 235 -18.01 4.76 -8.56
C ASP A 235 -16.70 4.74 -7.78
N TRP A 236 -15.58 4.90 -8.49
CA TRP A 236 -14.27 5.12 -7.88
C TRP A 236 -14.20 6.42 -7.08
N ILE A 237 -14.71 7.53 -7.62
CA ILE A 237 -14.75 8.83 -6.92
C ILE A 237 -15.62 8.73 -5.66
N ALA A 238 -16.78 8.07 -5.74
CA ALA A 238 -17.65 7.85 -4.60
C ALA A 238 -16.96 7.04 -3.49
N LEU A 239 -16.24 5.97 -3.86
CA LEU A 239 -15.44 5.17 -2.92
C LEU A 239 -14.33 5.99 -2.25
N GLN A 240 -13.68 6.90 -3.00
CA GLN A 240 -12.69 7.80 -2.41
C GLN A 240 -13.35 8.73 -1.38
N ALA A 241 -14.47 9.37 -1.72
CA ALA A 241 -15.19 10.25 -0.81
C ALA A 241 -15.63 9.52 0.47
N GLN A 242 -16.14 8.29 0.35
CA GLN A 242 -16.58 7.48 1.48
C GLN A 242 -15.44 7.12 2.46
N THR A 243 -14.21 6.97 1.95
CA THR A 243 -13.07 6.46 2.74
C THR A 243 -12.05 7.55 3.10
N GLN A 244 -12.22 8.77 2.57
CA GLN A 244 -11.25 9.86 2.69
C GLN A 244 -11.01 10.25 4.15
N THR A 245 -12.07 10.51 4.92
CA THR A 245 -11.96 10.99 6.31
C THR A 245 -11.18 10.02 7.18
N SER A 246 -11.55 8.74 7.20
CA SER A 246 -10.85 7.73 7.99
C SER A 246 -9.39 7.56 7.53
N ARG A 247 -9.11 7.57 6.22
CA ARG A 247 -7.73 7.49 5.72
C ARG A 247 -6.90 8.70 6.13
N PHE A 248 -7.50 9.89 6.15
CA PHE A 248 -6.87 11.11 6.61
C PHE A 248 -6.58 11.06 8.12
N GLU A 249 -7.58 10.72 8.94
CA GLU A 249 -7.42 10.62 10.40
C GLU A 249 -6.33 9.63 10.79
N HIS A 250 -6.26 8.47 10.13
CA HIS A 250 -5.19 7.51 10.30
C HIS A 250 -3.81 8.09 9.98
N ALA A 251 -3.69 8.76 8.83
CA ALA A 251 -2.43 9.34 8.38
C ALA A 251 -1.99 10.50 9.30
N PHE A 252 -2.94 11.32 9.73
CA PHE A 252 -2.72 12.44 10.65
C PHE A 252 -2.28 11.97 12.04
N THR A 253 -2.94 10.95 12.59
CA THR A 253 -2.55 10.33 13.88
C THR A 253 -1.13 9.79 13.81
N ARG A 254 -0.78 9.12 12.71
CA ARG A 254 0.58 8.63 12.49
C ARG A 254 1.61 9.76 12.38
N ALA A 255 1.29 10.84 11.66
CA ALA A 255 2.18 12.00 11.54
C ALA A 255 2.41 12.65 12.92
N LYS A 256 1.35 12.81 13.71
CA LYS A 256 1.41 13.36 15.07
C LYS A 256 2.29 12.50 15.98
N ASN A 257 2.12 11.18 15.96
CA ASN A 257 2.96 10.27 16.75
C ASN A 257 4.45 10.39 16.37
N GLN A 258 4.75 10.44 15.07
CA GLN A 258 6.12 10.63 14.59
C GLN A 258 6.71 11.97 15.02
N TYR A 259 5.94 13.05 14.93
CA TYR A 259 6.37 14.38 15.38
C TYR A 259 6.64 14.41 16.88
N THR A 260 5.72 13.87 17.69
CA THR A 260 5.89 13.81 19.15
C THR A 260 7.11 12.97 19.54
N PHE A 261 7.33 11.83 18.87
CA PHE A 261 8.54 11.04 19.13
C PHE A 261 9.80 11.80 18.71
N TRP A 262 9.83 12.38 17.51
CA TRP A 262 10.97 13.15 17.01
C TRP A 262 11.38 14.29 17.94
N ASN A 263 10.41 15.06 18.43
CA ASN A 263 10.66 16.19 19.33
C ASN A 263 10.93 15.79 20.78
N SER A 264 10.74 14.51 21.14
CA SER A 264 11.20 13.97 22.43
C SER A 264 12.68 13.60 22.44
N LEU A 265 13.32 13.51 21.26
CA LEU A 265 14.71 13.13 21.09
C LEU A 265 15.65 14.33 21.24
N SER A 266 16.87 14.10 21.76
CA SER A 266 17.94 15.10 21.70
C SER A 266 18.43 15.30 20.26
N SER A 267 19.13 16.41 19.99
CA SER A 267 19.70 16.68 18.66
C SER A 267 20.66 15.57 18.18
N GLU A 268 21.44 14.96 19.09
CA GLU A 268 22.32 13.83 18.78
C GLU A 268 21.51 12.56 18.41
N GLN A 269 20.43 12.29 19.13
CA GLN A 269 19.53 11.17 18.84
C GLN A 269 18.78 11.38 17.52
N GLN A 270 18.33 12.60 17.24
CA GLN A 270 17.70 12.98 15.97
C GLN A 270 18.65 12.75 14.79
N GLN A 271 19.91 13.17 14.90
CA GLN A 271 20.93 12.92 13.88
C GLN A 271 21.16 11.42 13.67
N THR A 272 21.31 10.65 14.75
CA THR A 272 21.48 9.20 14.68
C THR A 272 20.29 8.53 14.00
N LEU A 273 19.07 8.95 14.32
CA LEU A 273 17.85 8.46 13.68
C LEU A 273 17.82 8.76 12.18
N GLN A 274 18.25 9.96 11.76
CA GLN A 274 18.34 10.32 10.34
C GLN A 274 19.34 9.46 9.59
N GLU A 275 20.49 9.17 10.20
CA GLU A 275 21.50 8.29 9.62
C GLU A 275 20.98 6.87 9.44
N ILE A 276 20.27 6.33 10.45
CA ILE A 276 19.61 5.03 10.38
C ILE A 276 18.60 5.02 9.21
N ILE A 277 17.75 6.03 9.11
CA ILE A 277 16.74 6.08 8.04
C ILE A 277 17.41 6.19 6.67
N THR A 278 18.41 7.06 6.53
CA THR A 278 19.15 7.26 5.28
C THR A 278 19.89 6.00 4.85
N LYS A 279 20.52 5.30 5.80
CA LYS A 279 21.18 4.00 5.55
C LYS A 279 20.17 2.96 5.08
N GLN A 280 19.02 2.85 5.74
CA GLN A 280 17.95 1.94 5.32
C GLN A 280 17.46 2.25 3.90
N GLN A 281 17.28 3.53 3.57
CA GLN A 281 16.91 3.95 2.21
C GLN A 281 17.98 3.54 1.19
N ARG A 282 19.27 3.75 1.49
CA ARG A 282 20.38 3.34 0.61
C ARG A 282 20.48 1.83 0.45
N GLU A 283 20.31 1.07 1.52
CA GLU A 283 20.30 -0.40 1.48
C GLU A 283 19.13 -0.93 0.65
N GLN A 284 17.95 -0.33 0.79
CA GLN A 284 16.81 -0.65 -0.07
C GLN A 284 17.10 -0.37 -1.55
N LYS A 285 17.81 0.73 -1.86
CA LYS A 285 18.27 1.04 -3.24
C LYS A 285 19.29 0.02 -3.78
N ARG A 286 20.06 -0.65 -2.92
CA ARG A 286 21.12 -1.60 -3.31
C ARG A 286 20.66 -3.06 -3.44
N ARG A 287 19.50 -3.44 -2.92
CA ARG A 287 19.03 -4.83 -3.00
C ARG A 287 18.80 -5.25 -4.46
N PRO A 288 19.43 -6.33 -4.95
CA PRO A 288 19.21 -6.84 -6.29
C PRO A 288 17.72 -7.14 -6.50
N ARG A 289 17.16 -6.70 -7.63
CA ARG A 289 15.81 -7.09 -8.05
C ARG A 289 15.82 -8.59 -8.30
N PHE A 290 15.30 -9.40 -7.38
CA PHE A 290 14.99 -10.80 -7.65
C PHE A 290 14.16 -10.87 -8.94
N GLY A 291 14.72 -11.47 -9.98
CA GLY A 291 14.10 -11.62 -11.31
C GLY A 291 14.86 -11.03 -12.50
N ARG A 292 16.01 -10.37 -12.33
CA ARG A 292 16.99 -10.31 -13.43
C ARG A 292 17.79 -11.62 -13.38
N LYS A 293 17.34 -12.63 -14.14
CA LYS A 293 18.33 -13.51 -14.75
C LYS A 293 19.07 -12.62 -15.73
N ASP A 294 20.35 -12.43 -15.50
CA ASP A 294 21.24 -11.86 -16.48
C ASP A 294 21.25 -12.84 -17.67
N GLU A 295 20.54 -12.48 -18.73
CA GLU A 295 20.77 -13.06 -20.05
C GLU A 295 22.09 -12.44 -20.52
N SER A 296 23.17 -13.18 -20.29
CA SER A 296 24.42 -13.07 -21.04
C SER A 296 24.31 -13.93 -22.30
#